data_AF-A0A916ZH72-F1
#
_entry.id   AF-A0A916ZH72-F1
#
_cell.length_a   1.000
_cell.length_b   1.000
_cell.length_c   1.000
_cell.angle_alpha   90.00
_cell.angle_beta   90.00
_cell.angle_gamma   90.00
#
_symmetry.space_group_name_H-M   'P 1'
#
loop_
_entity.id
_entity.type
_entity.pdbx_description
1 polymer ?
#
loop_
_entity_poly.entity_id
_entity_poly.type
_entity_poly.pdbx_seq_one_letter_code
_entity_poly.pdbx_strand_id
1 'polypeptide(L)'
;MTEQDQGQGQTPDQTAPAPEKKEKRQLSLNVVSNKEHRGFGAGTIDLSAVSCVIIDQGEAYIDVGAMHAKSKVEKGIKFSPDKELVPNGRLCWIVWVAVDRSEEGSYYAGATACPMLVDTEARRGWKILAQHVNNLDYAIKRRFVLSELSAEEKAALRGLLIANNQEWWDRSPEELKQALA
;
A
#
# COMPACT_ATOMS: atom_id res chain seq x y z
N MET A 1 -78.38 -43.22 -36.25
CA MET A 1 -77.64 -43.51 -37.48
C MET A 1 -77.02 -42.20 -37.87
N THR A 2 -75.75 -41.89 -37.62
CA THR A 2 -74.52 -42.69 -37.47
C THR A 2 -73.58 -41.70 -36.71
N GLU A 3 -72.96 -42.08 -35.59
CA GLU A 3 -71.52 -42.43 -35.47
C GLU A 3 -70.61 -41.47 -36.26
N GLN A 4 -69.44 -41.03 -35.80
CA GLN A 4 -68.57 -41.31 -34.65
C GLN A 4 -67.48 -40.22 -34.72
N ASP A 5 -66.51 -40.33 -33.82
CA ASP A 5 -65.08 -40.01 -34.01
C ASP A 5 -64.57 -38.88 -33.12
N GLN A 6 -64.08 -39.22 -31.92
CA GLN A 6 -62.68 -39.55 -31.57
C GLN A 6 -61.72 -38.35 -31.62
N GLY A 7 -60.96 -38.17 -30.55
CA GLY A 7 -59.89 -37.19 -30.49
C GLY A 7 -59.41 -36.92 -29.07
N GLN A 8 -58.66 -37.86 -28.50
CA GLN A 8 -57.84 -37.64 -27.30
C GLN A 8 -56.80 -36.55 -27.56
N GLY A 9 -56.64 -35.61 -26.63
CA GLY A 9 -55.57 -34.62 -26.62
C GLY A 9 -55.26 -34.22 -25.18
N GLN A 10 -54.04 -34.53 -24.75
CA GLN A 10 -53.49 -34.44 -23.40
C GLN A 10 -53.40 -33.00 -22.87
N THR A 11 -53.58 -32.84 -21.55
CA THR A 11 -53.06 -31.72 -20.75
C THR A 11 -51.62 -32.07 -20.27
N PRO A 12 -50.80 -31.14 -19.71
CA PRO A 12 -51.06 -29.73 -19.41
C PRO A 12 -49.97 -28.74 -19.92
N ASP A 13 -50.48 -27.56 -20.29
CA ASP A 13 -50.00 -26.19 -19.97
C ASP A 13 -48.54 -26.01 -19.50
N GLN A 14 -47.69 -25.52 -20.41
CA GLN A 14 -46.41 -24.90 -20.13
C GLN A 14 -46.53 -23.37 -20.30
N THR A 15 -46.39 -22.66 -19.18
CA THR A 15 -45.59 -21.45 -18.99
C THR A 15 -45.76 -20.26 -19.96
N ALA A 16 -46.42 -19.18 -19.51
CA ALA A 16 -45.81 -17.86 -19.20
C ALA A 16 -46.85 -16.71 -19.14
N PRO A 17 -46.87 -15.94 -18.04
CA PRO A 17 -46.83 -14.46 -18.14
C PRO A 17 -45.70 -13.95 -17.21
N ALA A 18 -45.09 -12.76 -17.28
CA ALA A 18 -45.29 -11.46 -17.93
C ALA A 18 -43.91 -10.74 -17.95
N PRO A 19 -43.73 -9.61 -18.66
CA PRO A 19 -42.53 -8.79 -18.53
C PRO A 19 -42.65 -7.85 -17.32
N GLU A 20 -41.56 -7.54 -16.61
CA GLU A 20 -41.21 -6.17 -16.17
C GLU A 20 -40.00 -6.08 -15.20
N LYS A 21 -39.21 -5.03 -15.43
CA LYS A 21 -38.39 -4.19 -14.53
C LYS A 21 -37.19 -4.80 -13.77
N LYS A 22 -36.01 -4.37 -14.23
CA LYS A 22 -34.72 -4.37 -13.52
C LYS A 22 -34.78 -3.49 -12.28
N GLU A 23 -34.66 -4.09 -11.10
CA GLU A 23 -34.31 -3.37 -9.87
C GLU A 23 -32.85 -3.61 -9.47
N LYS A 24 -32.24 -2.52 -9.03
CA LYS A 24 -30.83 -2.39 -8.67
C LYS A 24 -30.59 -2.85 -7.23
N ARG A 25 -29.49 -3.57 -7.06
CA ARG A 25 -28.58 -3.63 -5.89
C ARG A 25 -29.19 -3.42 -4.50
N GLN A 26 -29.16 -4.49 -3.71
CA GLN A 26 -28.75 -4.38 -2.31
C GLN A 26 -28.08 -5.67 -1.85
N LEU A 27 -26.77 -5.79 -2.11
CA LEU A 27 -25.91 -6.68 -1.32
C LEU A 27 -25.45 -5.87 -0.12
N SER A 28 -26.22 -5.98 0.95
CA SER A 28 -25.85 -5.58 2.29
C SER A 28 -24.68 -6.46 2.76
N LEU A 29 -23.46 -5.93 2.68
CA LEU A 29 -22.37 -6.37 3.56
C LEU A 29 -22.23 -5.36 4.70
N ASN A 30 -22.89 -5.68 5.81
CA ASN A 30 -22.47 -5.19 7.12
C ASN A 30 -21.09 -5.81 7.42
N VAL A 31 -20.02 -5.07 7.16
CA VAL A 31 -18.72 -5.40 7.73
C VAL A 31 -18.65 -4.76 9.11
N VAL A 32 -18.92 -5.62 10.09
CA VAL A 32 -18.80 -5.35 11.53
C VAL A 32 -17.32 -5.31 11.93
N SER A 33 -17.05 -4.40 12.85
CA SER A 33 -15.99 -4.43 13.87
C SER A 33 -14.57 -4.09 13.44
N ASN A 34 -14.16 -2.90 13.92
CA ASN A 34 -12.88 -2.67 14.59
C ASN A 34 -12.43 -3.95 15.32
N LYS A 35 -11.54 -4.73 14.70
CA LYS A 35 -10.90 -5.88 15.31
C LYS A 35 -9.42 -5.76 15.03
N GLU A 36 -8.68 -5.52 16.10
CA GLU A 36 -7.24 -5.65 16.11
C GLU A 36 -6.85 -6.98 15.47
N HIS A 37 -6.02 -6.89 14.43
CA HIS A 37 -5.44 -8.05 13.78
C HIS A 37 -4.44 -8.71 14.73
N ARG A 38 -4.90 -9.68 15.53
CA ARG A 38 -4.04 -10.75 16.04
C ARG A 38 -3.87 -11.80 14.95
N GLY A 39 -2.84 -11.66 14.12
CA GLY A 39 -2.55 -12.58 13.03
C GLY A 39 -1.05 -12.81 12.82
N PHE A 40 -0.60 -13.97 13.32
CA PHE A 40 0.60 -14.75 12.95
C PHE A 40 2.01 -14.17 13.11
N GLY A 41 2.71 -14.66 14.14
CA GLY A 41 4.19 -14.68 14.24
C GLY A 41 4.78 -13.54 15.09
N ALA A 42 5.45 -13.93 16.18
CA ALA A 42 6.41 -13.16 16.99
C ALA A 42 6.31 -11.62 16.97
N GLY A 43 5.59 -11.06 17.95
CA GLY A 43 5.59 -9.62 18.25
C GLY A 43 4.55 -8.84 17.46
N THR A 44 3.59 -8.23 18.14
CA THR A 44 2.71 -7.23 17.52
C THR A 44 3.56 -6.07 17.04
N ILE A 45 3.69 -5.94 15.72
CA ILE A 45 4.38 -4.80 15.09
C ILE A 45 3.55 -3.55 15.38
N ASP A 46 4.09 -2.62 16.18
CA ASP A 46 3.44 -1.33 16.42
C ASP A 46 3.70 -0.41 15.21
N LEU A 47 2.71 -0.39 14.31
CA LEU A 47 2.73 0.45 13.12
C LEU A 47 2.47 1.93 13.42
N SER A 48 2.03 2.29 14.65
CA SER A 48 1.75 3.68 15.00
C SER A 48 3.02 4.54 15.11
N ALA A 49 4.17 3.88 15.31
CA ALA A 49 5.47 4.50 15.42
C ALA A 49 6.23 4.60 14.08
N VAL A 50 5.63 4.20 12.96
CA VAL A 50 6.28 4.24 11.64
C VAL A 50 5.50 5.12 10.67
N SER A 51 6.24 6.00 10.00
CA SER A 51 5.74 6.81 8.89
C SER A 51 6.29 6.31 7.57
N CYS A 52 5.50 6.44 6.52
CA CYS A 52 5.93 6.19 5.15
C CYS A 52 6.28 7.50 4.47
N VAL A 53 7.51 7.58 3.96
CA VAL A 53 8.01 8.69 3.16
C VAL A 53 8.18 8.20 1.72
N ILE A 54 7.71 8.99 0.77
CA ILE A 54 7.99 8.76 -0.65
C ILE A 54 9.08 9.72 -1.09
N ILE A 55 10.01 9.22 -1.89
CA ILE A 55 10.95 10.05 -2.66
C ILE A 55 10.64 9.83 -4.14
N ASP A 56 10.25 10.88 -4.86
CA ASP A 56 9.99 10.86 -6.29
C ASP A 56 10.55 12.14 -6.91
N GLN A 57 11.35 12.02 -7.97
CA GLN A 57 11.90 13.16 -8.72
C GLN A 57 12.61 14.22 -7.83
N GLY A 58 13.43 13.75 -6.88
CA GLY A 58 14.20 14.62 -5.98
C GLY A 58 13.39 15.24 -4.83
N GLU A 59 12.08 14.99 -4.75
CA GLU A 59 11.24 15.47 -3.66
C GLU A 59 10.89 14.35 -2.68
N ALA A 60 11.06 14.61 -1.38
CA ALA A 60 10.65 13.71 -0.31
C ALA A 60 9.40 14.25 0.40
N TYR A 61 8.39 13.41 0.62
CA TYR A 61 7.17 13.78 1.33
C TYR A 61 6.58 12.62 2.14
N ILE A 62 5.92 12.94 3.25
CA ILE A 62 5.20 11.94 4.06
C ILE A 62 3.91 11.56 3.33
N ASP A 63 3.69 10.25 3.12
CA ASP A 63 2.48 9.72 2.50
C ASP A 63 1.78 8.72 3.43
N VAL A 64 0.81 9.23 4.18
CA VAL A 64 -0.03 8.42 5.08
C VAL A 64 -0.84 7.36 4.29
N GLY A 65 -1.10 7.60 2.99
CA GLY A 65 -1.81 6.68 2.11
C GLY A 65 -0.97 5.48 1.67
N ALA A 66 0.35 5.61 1.64
CA ALA A 66 1.27 4.54 1.25
C ALA A 66 1.20 3.31 2.17
N MET A 67 0.85 3.49 3.46
CA MET A 67 0.62 2.36 4.37
C MET A 67 -0.53 1.43 3.93
N HIS A 68 -1.44 1.94 3.08
CA HIS A 68 -2.59 1.20 2.56
C HIS A 68 -2.59 1.07 1.03
N ALA A 69 -1.44 1.25 0.38
CA ALA A 69 -1.30 1.26 -1.09
C ALA A 69 -2.20 2.30 -1.79
N LYS A 70 -2.41 3.46 -1.14
CA LYS A 70 -3.20 4.60 -1.64
C LYS A 70 -2.35 5.84 -1.87
N SER A 71 -1.02 5.70 -1.86
CA SER A 71 -0.12 6.82 -2.10
C SER A 71 -0.38 7.45 -3.47
N LYS A 72 -0.05 8.73 -3.62
CA LYS A 72 -0.20 9.43 -4.92
C LYS A 72 0.55 8.71 -6.03
N VAL A 73 1.72 8.17 -5.70
CA VAL A 73 2.63 7.48 -6.62
C VAL A 73 2.14 6.06 -6.98
N GLU A 74 1.40 5.38 -6.08
CA GLU A 74 0.83 4.05 -6.34
C GLU A 74 -0.58 4.09 -6.95
N LYS A 75 -1.28 5.24 -6.86
CA LYS A 75 -2.69 5.33 -7.26
C LYS A 75 -2.87 5.04 -8.74
N GLY A 76 -3.63 3.99 -9.03
CA GLY A 76 -3.99 3.61 -10.40
C GLY A 76 -2.93 2.78 -11.13
N ILE A 77 -1.86 2.40 -10.42
CA ILE A 77 -0.74 1.59 -10.91
C ILE A 77 -0.94 0.12 -10.52
N LYS A 78 -0.71 -0.78 -11.47
CA LYS A 78 -0.67 -2.23 -11.19
C LYS A 78 0.76 -2.67 -10.96
N PHE A 79 1.09 -3.00 -9.71
CA PHE A 79 2.41 -3.48 -9.32
C PHE A 79 2.62 -4.96 -9.67
N SER A 80 3.83 -5.28 -10.11
CA SER A 80 4.33 -6.62 -10.41
C SER A 80 5.69 -6.84 -9.75
N PRO A 81 6.04 -8.07 -9.34
CA PRO A 81 7.42 -8.40 -8.96
C PRO A 81 8.37 -8.48 -10.17
N ASP A 82 7.83 -8.53 -11.39
CA ASP A 82 8.59 -8.57 -12.64
C ASP A 82 8.95 -7.15 -13.11
N LYS A 83 10.25 -6.84 -13.08
CA LYS A 83 10.80 -5.53 -13.43
C LYS A 83 10.75 -5.28 -14.93
N GLU A 84 10.80 -6.32 -15.76
CA GLU A 84 10.81 -6.21 -17.22
C GLU A 84 9.48 -5.66 -17.77
N LEU A 85 8.40 -5.78 -17.00
CA LEU A 85 7.09 -5.22 -17.34
C LEU A 85 6.98 -3.69 -17.17
N VAL A 86 8.06 -3.03 -16.74
CA VAL A 86 8.09 -1.58 -16.48
C VAL A 86 9.35 -0.95 -17.12
N PRO A 87 9.55 -1.10 -18.43
CA PRO A 87 10.79 -0.67 -19.11
C PRO A 87 11.01 0.85 -19.08
N ASN A 88 9.92 1.64 -18.98
CA ASN A 88 9.95 3.10 -18.91
C ASN A 88 9.62 3.61 -17.50
N GLY A 89 9.68 2.75 -16.48
CA GLY A 89 9.35 3.14 -15.12
C GLY A 89 10.38 4.10 -14.55
N ARG A 90 9.93 5.24 -14.04
CA ARG A 90 10.80 6.12 -13.25
C ARG A 90 11.05 5.50 -11.88
N LEU A 91 12.24 5.72 -11.33
CA LEU A 91 12.59 5.28 -9.99
C LEU A 91 11.91 6.17 -8.95
N CYS A 92 11.23 5.53 -8.01
CA CYS A 92 10.71 6.16 -6.80
C CYS A 92 11.13 5.30 -5.60
N TRP A 93 11.14 5.89 -4.42
CA TRP A 93 11.46 5.19 -3.17
C TRP A 93 10.30 5.23 -2.20
N ILE A 94 10.14 4.12 -1.48
CA ILE A 94 9.42 4.09 -0.22
C ILE A 94 10.45 4.00 0.90
N VAL A 95 10.45 4.98 1.78
CA VAL A 95 11.29 5.00 2.98
C VAL A 95 10.41 4.82 4.21
N TRP A 96 10.63 3.74 4.95
CA TRP A 96 10.00 3.53 6.25
C TRP A 96 10.79 4.28 7.31
N VAL A 97 10.17 5.19 8.04
CA VAL A 97 10.81 5.97 9.09
C VAL A 97 10.16 5.64 10.42
N ALA A 98 10.90 5.00 11.31
CA ALA A 98 10.46 4.69 12.67
C ALA A 98 10.85 5.84 13.62
N VAL A 99 9.91 6.21 14.49
CA VAL A 99 10.09 7.19 15.55
C VAL A 99 10.07 6.47 16.89
N ASP A 100 10.98 6.83 17.77
CA ASP A 100 11.01 6.31 19.14
C ASP A 100 11.09 7.46 20.14
N ARG A 101 10.96 7.15 21.43
CA ARG A 101 10.98 8.12 22.54
C ARG A 101 12.02 7.74 23.57
N SER A 102 12.85 8.72 23.92
CA SER A 102 13.75 8.67 25.07
C SER A 102 13.25 9.61 26.17
N GLU A 103 13.99 9.68 27.28
CA GLU A 103 13.75 10.66 28.35
C GLU A 103 13.86 12.12 27.84
N GLU A 104 14.68 12.35 26.81
CA GLU A 104 14.91 13.68 26.22
C GLU A 104 13.85 14.07 25.18
N GLY A 105 13.02 13.11 24.73
CA GLY A 105 11.97 13.33 23.75
C GLY A 105 11.99 12.33 22.59
N SER A 106 11.17 12.61 21.57
CA SER A 106 11.08 11.76 20.37
C SER A 106 12.24 12.00 19.41
N TYR A 107 12.63 10.96 18.67
CA TYR A 107 13.71 10.99 17.68
C TYR A 107 13.47 9.97 16.55
N TYR A 108 14.13 10.14 15.40
CA TYR A 108 14.08 9.16 14.32
C TYR A 108 15.01 7.99 14.64
N ALA A 109 14.42 6.84 14.90
CA ALA A 109 15.13 5.69 15.47
C ALA A 109 15.51 4.63 14.43
N GLY A 110 14.87 4.61 13.27
CA GLY A 110 15.20 3.71 12.17
C GLY A 110 14.69 4.24 10.84
N ALA A 111 15.40 3.94 9.75
CA ALA A 111 14.99 4.34 8.42
C ALA A 111 15.47 3.36 7.35
N THR A 112 14.57 2.86 6.51
CA THR A 112 14.92 1.89 5.45
C THR A 112 14.28 2.25 4.12
N ALA A 113 15.07 2.24 3.05
CA ALA A 113 14.64 2.59 1.70
C ALA A 113 14.33 1.34 0.86
N CYS A 114 13.25 1.39 0.08
CA CYS A 114 12.83 0.34 -0.84
C CYS A 114 12.60 0.95 -2.24
N PRO A 115 13.31 0.46 -3.28
CA PRO A 115 13.10 0.96 -4.63
C PRO A 115 11.80 0.45 -5.21
N MET A 116 11.14 1.28 -6.01
CA MET A 116 10.05 0.89 -6.89
C MET A 116 10.17 1.62 -8.22
N LEU A 117 9.70 0.99 -9.29
CA LEU A 117 9.54 1.67 -10.57
C LEU A 117 8.07 1.99 -10.80
N VAL A 118 7.79 3.17 -11.34
CA VAL A 118 6.43 3.60 -11.67
C VAL A 118 6.38 4.17 -13.07
N ASP A 119 5.63 3.49 -13.92
CA ASP A 119 5.22 3.96 -15.24
C ASP A 119 3.76 4.40 -15.17
N THR A 120 3.57 5.72 -15.08
CA THR A 120 2.25 6.33 -14.96
C THR A 120 1.45 6.19 -16.26
N GLU A 121 2.10 6.22 -17.42
CA GLU A 121 1.47 6.16 -18.73
C GLU A 121 0.93 4.75 -19.00
N ALA A 122 1.76 3.73 -18.79
CA ALA A 122 1.37 2.33 -18.92
C ALA A 122 0.52 1.83 -17.74
N ARG A 123 0.43 2.61 -16.66
CA ARG A 123 -0.21 2.24 -15.39
C ARG A 123 0.39 0.96 -14.79
N ARG A 124 1.70 0.80 -14.94
CA ARG A 124 2.47 -0.36 -14.47
C ARG A 124 3.51 0.08 -13.46
N GLY A 125 3.76 -0.79 -12.48
CA GLY A 125 4.77 -0.54 -11.48
C GLY A 125 5.50 -1.82 -11.12
N TRP A 126 6.70 -1.66 -10.62
CA TRP A 126 7.51 -2.76 -10.11
C TRP A 126 7.85 -2.51 -8.65
N LYS A 127 7.66 -3.53 -7.82
CA LYS A 127 8.18 -3.57 -6.46
C LYS A 127 8.22 -5.01 -5.95
N ILE A 128 9.10 -5.25 -4.98
CA ILE A 128 9.19 -6.56 -4.31
C ILE A 128 8.54 -6.45 -2.93
N LEU A 129 7.31 -6.95 -2.79
CA LEU A 129 6.57 -6.85 -1.52
C LEU A 129 7.32 -7.44 -0.32
N ALA A 130 8.03 -8.56 -0.50
CA ALA A 130 8.83 -9.16 0.56
C ALA A 130 9.95 -8.22 1.05
N GLN A 131 10.58 -7.47 0.15
CA GLN A 131 11.60 -6.46 0.51
C GLN A 131 10.97 -5.34 1.33
N HIS A 132 9.80 -4.83 0.93
CA HIS A 132 9.11 -3.77 1.67
C HIS A 132 8.72 -4.20 3.09
N VAL A 133 8.20 -5.42 3.26
CA VAL A 133 7.83 -5.96 4.58
C VAL A 133 9.07 -6.16 5.47
N ASN A 134 10.15 -6.73 4.92
CA ASN A 134 11.39 -6.92 5.67
C ASN A 134 12.03 -5.59 6.07
N ASN A 135 12.03 -4.60 5.16
CA ASN A 135 12.59 -3.29 5.45
C ASN A 135 11.75 -2.52 6.47
N LEU A 136 10.42 -2.69 6.47
CA LEU A 136 9.55 -2.18 7.54
C LEU A 136 9.94 -2.77 8.90
N ASP A 137 10.10 -4.10 8.99
CA ASP A 137 10.57 -4.76 10.22
C ASP A 137 11.94 -4.24 10.67
N TYR A 138 12.86 -4.01 9.73
CA TYR A 138 14.18 -3.45 10.02
C TYR A 138 14.11 -2.01 10.55
N ALA A 139 13.26 -1.15 9.97
CA ALA A 139 13.06 0.20 10.47
C ALA A 139 12.56 0.19 11.92
N ILE A 140 11.58 -0.66 12.22
CA ILE A 140 11.02 -0.81 13.58
C ILE A 140 12.06 -1.36 14.57
N LYS A 141 12.97 -2.21 14.10
CA LYS A 141 14.13 -2.68 14.86
C LYS A 141 15.28 -1.67 14.92
N ARG A 142 15.01 -0.39 14.66
CA ARG A 142 15.96 0.72 14.77
C ARG A 142 17.18 0.58 13.86
N ARG A 143 17.00 0.03 12.65
CA ARG A 143 18.07 -0.11 11.66
C ARG A 143 18.00 1.00 10.62
N PHE A 144 19.17 1.32 10.07
CA PHE A 144 19.32 2.24 8.95
C PHE A 144 19.77 1.50 7.69
N VAL A 145 18.91 1.43 6.67
CA VAL A 145 19.19 0.79 5.38
C VAL A 145 18.89 1.80 4.29
N LEU A 146 19.84 2.72 4.08
CA LEU A 146 19.69 3.87 3.17
C LEU A 146 20.81 3.92 2.11
N SER A 147 21.62 2.87 2.01
CA SER A 147 22.80 2.82 1.14
C SER A 147 22.47 2.86 -0.34
N GLU A 148 21.26 2.44 -0.73
CA GLU A 148 20.82 2.45 -2.13
C GLU A 148 20.34 3.84 -2.60
N LEU A 149 20.07 4.76 -1.66
CA LEU A 149 19.73 6.13 -2.01
C LEU A 149 20.95 6.88 -2.55
N SER A 150 20.76 7.57 -3.65
CA SER A 150 21.72 8.54 -4.20
C SER A 150 21.90 9.74 -3.26
N ALA A 151 22.93 10.55 -3.51
CA ALA A 151 23.19 11.76 -2.74
C ALA A 151 22.01 12.75 -2.78
N GLU A 152 21.33 12.85 -3.92
CA GLU A 152 20.15 13.71 -4.08
C GLU A 152 18.98 13.21 -3.23
N GLU A 153 18.70 11.91 -3.27
CA GLU A 153 17.60 11.30 -2.50
C GLU A 153 17.86 11.35 -1.00
N LYS A 154 19.12 11.17 -0.57
CA LYS A 154 19.53 11.36 0.82
C LYS A 154 19.32 12.80 1.28
N ALA A 155 19.72 13.77 0.46
CA ALA A 155 19.52 15.19 0.75
C ALA A 155 18.03 15.53 0.88
N ALA A 156 17.20 15.02 -0.03
CA ALA A 156 15.74 15.20 0.02
C ALA A 156 15.14 14.61 1.31
N LEU A 157 15.49 13.36 1.66
CA LEU A 157 15.03 12.71 2.87
C LEU A 157 15.48 13.47 4.13
N ARG A 158 16.76 13.86 4.20
CA ARG A 158 17.28 14.67 5.30
C ARG A 158 16.52 15.98 5.45
N GLY A 159 16.29 16.68 4.35
CA GLY A 159 15.53 17.93 4.31
C GLY A 159 14.11 17.76 4.86
N LEU A 160 13.43 16.69 4.46
CA LEU A 160 12.10 16.36 4.97
C LEU A 160 12.11 16.08 6.48
N LEU A 161 13.05 15.26 6.98
CA LEU A 161 13.11 14.91 8.40
C LEU A 161 13.36 16.14 9.27
N ILE A 162 14.28 17.02 8.85
CA ILE A 162 14.55 18.29 9.53
C ILE A 162 13.33 19.21 9.50
N ALA A 163 12.71 19.39 8.33
CA ALA A 163 11.55 20.26 8.17
C ALA A 163 10.33 19.75 8.95
N ASN A 164 10.17 18.44 9.07
CA ASN A 164 9.10 17.84 9.84
C ASN A 164 9.27 18.07 11.34
N ASN A 165 10.49 17.86 11.88
CA ASN A 165 10.80 18.25 13.25
C ASN A 165 12.32 18.36 13.51
N GLN A 166 12.81 19.59 13.67
CA GLN A 166 14.23 19.86 13.96
C GLN A 166 14.71 19.23 15.27
N GLU A 167 13.92 19.29 16.34
CA GLU A 167 14.34 18.71 17.63
C GLU A 167 14.48 17.19 17.55
N TRP A 168 13.60 16.51 16.80
CA TRP A 168 13.70 15.07 16.61
C TRP A 168 14.95 14.72 15.81
N TRP A 169 15.27 15.50 14.78
CA TRP A 169 16.50 15.35 14.01
C TRP A 169 17.74 15.54 14.90
N ASP A 170 17.76 16.57 15.73
CA ASP A 170 18.90 16.88 16.60
C ASP A 170 19.15 15.74 17.59
N ARG A 171 18.08 15.16 18.16
CA ARG A 171 18.11 13.98 19.06
C ARG A 171 18.39 12.66 18.34
N SER A 172 18.32 12.62 17.01
CA SER A 172 18.49 11.36 16.27
C SER A 172 19.94 10.86 16.30
N PRO A 173 20.16 9.53 16.25
CA PRO A 173 21.48 8.92 16.29
C PRO A 173 22.39 9.45 15.18
N GLU A 174 23.69 9.53 15.48
CA GLU A 174 24.70 9.93 14.50
C GLU A 174 24.75 8.97 13.31
N GLU A 175 24.43 7.70 13.51
CA GLU A 175 24.31 6.69 12.44
C GLU A 175 23.32 7.12 11.34
N LEU A 176 22.16 7.69 11.71
CA LEU A 176 21.21 8.23 10.74
C LEU A 176 21.81 9.43 9.99
N LYS A 177 22.44 10.35 10.73
CA LYS A 177 23.02 11.57 10.18
C LYS A 177 24.12 11.25 9.17
N GLN A 178 24.95 10.25 9.46
CA GLN A 178 25.98 9.73 8.56
C GLN A 178 25.41 8.95 7.38
N ALA A 179 24.36 8.15 7.58
CA ALA A 179 23.71 7.43 6.50
C ALA A 179 23.10 8.40 5.44
N LEU A 180 22.71 9.59 5.89
CA LEU A 180 22.14 10.69 5.09
C LEU A 180 23.15 11.79 4.70
N ALA A 181 24.43 11.61 5.00
CA ALA A 181 25.49 12.55 4.64
C ALA A 181 25.83 12.50 3.15
#